data_AF-A0A6P0KDG2-F1
#
_entry.id   AF-A0A6P0KDG2-F1
#
_cell.length_a   1.000
_cell.length_b   1.000
_cell.length_c   1.000
_cell.angle_alpha   90.00
_cell.angle_beta   90.00
_cell.angle_gamma   90.00
#
_symmetry.space_group_name_H-M   'P 1'
#
loop_
_entity.id
_entity.type
_entity.pdbx_description
1 polymer ?
#
loop_
_entity_poly.entity_id
_entity_poly.type
_entity_poly.pdbx_seq_one_letter_code
_entity_poly.pdbx_strand_id
1 'polypeptide(L)'
;MSDRNSLKSILLLAANPKHTESLRLQEEEKKIKERLRLAGYGKVPINSAGAVSPIDFQQAMLDFEPQIVHFSGHGVGQEGLVFEDEIEYEKLVDSEALADLFELFADQVECVVLNACYSEIQAEAIAKHVNYVIGMSNKIGDEAAIKFAVGFYTALV
;
A
#
# COMPACT_ATOMS: atom_id res chain seq x y z
N MET A 1 -20.51 25.61 -6.15
CA MET A 1 -20.51 24.83 -4.91
C MET A 1 -19.62 23.64 -5.16
N SER A 2 -18.31 23.80 -4.96
CA SER A 2 -17.35 22.71 -5.13
C SER A 2 -17.41 21.87 -3.87
N ASP A 3 -17.67 20.58 -4.05
CA ASP A 3 -17.74 19.60 -2.97
C ASP A 3 -16.55 19.72 -2.03
N ARG A 4 -16.83 19.70 -0.72
CA ARG A 4 -15.82 19.32 0.26
C ARG A 4 -15.32 17.95 -0.16
N ASN A 5 -14.04 17.86 -0.51
CA ASN A 5 -13.36 16.62 -0.89
C ASN A 5 -13.82 15.50 0.06
N SER A 6 -14.60 14.55 -0.43
CA SER A 6 -15.06 13.42 0.38
C SER A 6 -13.82 12.66 0.87
N LEU A 7 -13.76 12.37 2.16
CA LEU A 7 -12.66 11.60 2.75
C LEU A 7 -12.51 10.29 1.98
N LYS A 8 -11.28 10.00 1.53
CA LYS A 8 -11.01 8.85 0.67
C LYS A 8 -10.99 7.56 1.48
N SER A 9 -11.54 6.47 0.96
CA SER A 9 -11.36 5.15 1.59
C SER A 9 -9.90 4.70 1.40
N ILE A 10 -9.23 4.33 2.49
CA ILE A 10 -7.82 3.91 2.50
C ILE A 10 -7.72 2.46 2.96
N LEU A 11 -7.09 1.62 2.14
CA LEU A 11 -6.68 0.27 2.49
C LEU A 11 -5.17 0.24 2.69
N LEU A 12 -4.70 -0.24 3.85
CA LEU A 12 -3.30 -0.50 4.13
C LEU A 12 -3.05 -2.00 4.21
N LEU A 13 -2.11 -2.46 3.40
CA LEU A 13 -1.67 -3.85 3.28
C LEU A 13 -0.25 -3.95 3.83
N ALA A 14 -0.09 -4.75 4.88
CA ALA A 14 1.20 -4.95 5.55
C ALA A 14 1.67 -6.40 5.37
N ALA A 15 2.71 -6.61 4.56
CA ALA A 15 3.33 -7.92 4.33
C ALA A 15 4.67 -8.00 5.08
N ASN A 16 4.78 -8.94 6.02
CA ASN A 16 6.01 -9.17 6.80
C ASN A 16 6.25 -10.68 6.95
N PRO A 17 6.59 -11.37 5.84
CA PRO A 17 6.75 -12.81 5.84
C PRO A 17 7.79 -13.28 6.85
N LYS A 18 7.66 -14.54 7.29
CA LYS A 18 8.69 -15.17 8.12
C LYS A 18 10.02 -15.23 7.36
N HIS A 19 11.11 -15.15 8.12
CA HIS A 19 12.49 -15.23 7.64
C HIS A 19 12.98 -14.05 6.78
N THR A 20 12.22 -12.96 6.69
CA THR A 20 12.70 -11.68 6.14
C THR A 20 13.20 -10.74 7.24
N GLU A 21 13.77 -9.60 6.85
CA GLU A 21 14.09 -8.53 7.79
C GLU A 21 12.81 -7.94 8.39
N SER A 22 12.67 -7.98 9.72
CA SER A 22 11.45 -7.51 10.37
C SER A 22 11.25 -5.99 10.18
N LEU A 23 10.17 -5.59 9.50
CA LEU A 23 9.78 -4.20 9.31
C LEU A 23 8.84 -3.71 10.42
N ARG A 24 8.87 -2.41 10.74
CA ARG A 24 8.01 -1.81 11.78
C ARG A 24 6.66 -1.35 11.21
N LEU A 25 5.98 -2.26 10.51
CA LEU A 25 4.74 -1.97 9.78
C LEU A 25 3.60 -1.49 10.71
N GLN A 26 3.50 -2.04 11.91
CA GLN A 26 2.50 -1.60 12.88
C GLN A 26 2.80 -0.18 13.40
N GLU A 27 4.07 0.21 13.47
CA GLU A 27 4.46 1.59 13.83
C GLU A 27 4.06 2.57 12.73
N GLU A 28 4.30 2.20 11.47
CA GLU A 28 3.87 2.96 10.30
C GLU A 28 2.36 3.18 10.30
N GLU A 29 1.58 2.10 10.34
CA GLU A 29 0.12 2.14 10.33
C GLU A 29 -0.41 3.01 11.47
N LYS A 30 0.10 2.82 12.69
CA LYS A 30 -0.30 3.62 13.86
C LYS A 30 -0.09 5.11 13.64
N LYS A 31 1.06 5.51 13.09
CA LYS A 31 1.39 6.92 12.84
C LYS A 31 0.55 7.51 11.72
N ILE A 32 0.25 6.76 10.66
CA ILE A 32 -0.66 7.21 9.60
C ILE A 32 -2.07 7.40 10.19
N LYS A 33 -2.60 6.43 10.94
CA LYS A 33 -3.92 6.51 11.58
C LYS A 33 -4.05 7.74 12.47
N GLU A 34 -2.99 8.11 13.20
CA GLU A 34 -2.97 9.32 14.03
C GLU A 34 -3.14 10.59 13.18
N ARG A 35 -2.41 10.73 12.06
CA ARG A 35 -2.52 11.89 11.17
C ARG A 35 -3.91 12.01 10.55
N LEU A 36 -4.44 10.92 10.02
CA LEU A 36 -5.76 10.90 9.39
C LEU A 36 -6.87 11.24 10.40
N ARG A 37 -6.77 10.75 11.65
CA ARG A 37 -7.70 11.11 12.73
C ARG A 37 -7.72 12.61 13.00
N LEU A 38 -6.54 13.24 13.08
CA LEU A 38 -6.43 14.68 13.28
C LEU A 38 -7.03 15.48 12.11
N ALA A 39 -7.01 14.91 10.90
CA ALA A 39 -7.61 15.50 9.71
C ALA A 39 -9.11 15.21 9.53
N GLY A 40 -9.74 14.46 10.44
CA GLY A 40 -11.19 14.24 10.44
C GLY A 40 -11.67 12.93 9.82
N TYR A 41 -10.77 11.97 9.50
CA TYR A 41 -11.15 10.63 9.00
C TYR A 41 -11.91 9.75 10.04
N GLY A 42 -12.12 10.24 11.26
CA GLY A 42 -12.85 9.52 12.29
C GLY A 42 -12.02 8.44 13.00
N LYS A 43 -12.69 7.57 13.77
CA LYS A 43 -12.00 6.62 14.67
C LYS A 43 -11.22 5.53 13.93
N VAL A 44 -11.72 5.10 12.77
CA VAL A 44 -11.16 4.03 11.94
C VAL A 44 -10.84 4.61 10.56
N PRO A 45 -9.72 5.33 10.43
CA PRO A 45 -9.41 6.07 9.21
C PRO A 45 -8.80 5.21 8.09
N ILE A 46 -8.42 3.97 8.39
CA ILE A 46 -7.77 3.02 7.49
C ILE A 46 -8.36 1.64 7.75
N ASN A 47 -8.73 0.94 6.68
CA ASN A 47 -8.97 -0.50 6.67
C ASN A 47 -7.60 -1.19 6.53
N SER A 48 -7.32 -2.17 7.38
CA SER A 48 -5.99 -2.80 7.43
C SER A 48 -6.13 -4.30 7.22
N ALA A 49 -5.30 -4.85 6.34
CA ALA A 49 -5.01 -6.28 6.31
C ALA A 49 -3.50 -6.45 6.53
N GLY A 50 -3.15 -7.24 7.55
CA GLY A 50 -1.78 -7.68 7.80
C GLY A 50 -1.62 -9.12 7.37
N ALA A 51 -0.38 -9.61 7.31
CA ALA A 51 -0.08 -10.97 6.87
C ALA A 51 -0.65 -11.26 5.46
N VAL A 52 -0.43 -10.32 4.54
CA VAL A 52 -1.20 -10.25 3.29
C VAL A 52 -0.68 -11.25 2.27
N SER A 53 -1.50 -12.25 1.95
CA SER A 53 -1.35 -13.04 0.73
C SER A 53 -1.99 -12.32 -0.48
N PRO A 54 -1.66 -12.72 -1.72
CA PRO A 54 -2.33 -12.16 -2.90
C PRO A 54 -3.86 -12.35 -2.88
N ILE A 55 -4.33 -13.44 -2.26
CA ILE A 55 -5.78 -13.72 -2.14
C ILE A 55 -6.41 -12.76 -1.13
N ASP A 56 -5.75 -12.55 0.02
CA ASP A 56 -6.24 -11.61 1.04
C ASP A 56 -6.24 -10.17 0.52
N PHE A 57 -5.26 -9.81 -0.32
CA PHE A 57 -5.25 -8.53 -1.01
C PHE A 57 -6.48 -8.38 -1.90
N GLN A 58 -6.73 -9.34 -2.80
CA GLN A 58 -7.90 -9.31 -3.69
C GLN A 58 -9.21 -9.21 -2.90
N GLN A 59 -9.35 -10.00 -1.83
CA GLN A 59 -10.55 -9.96 -0.99
C GLN A 59 -10.71 -8.61 -0.28
N ALA A 60 -9.63 -8.04 0.26
CA ALA A 60 -9.67 -6.72 0.90
C ALA A 60 -10.03 -5.59 -0.08
N MET A 61 -9.62 -5.69 -1.35
CA MET A 61 -10.01 -4.75 -2.39
C MET A 61 -11.52 -4.77 -2.65
N LEU A 62 -12.13 -5.97 -2.65
CA LEU A 62 -13.58 -6.15 -2.81
C LEU A 62 -14.36 -5.72 -1.57
N ASP A 63 -13.86 -6.03 -0.38
CA ASP A 63 -14.58 -5.78 0.88
C ASP A 63 -14.63 -4.29 1.24
N PHE A 64 -13.56 -3.56 0.95
CA PHE A 64 -13.37 -2.18 1.43
C PHE A 64 -13.50 -1.11 0.34
N GLU A 65 -13.57 -1.53 -0.92
CA GLU A 65 -13.63 -0.66 -2.10
C GLU A 65 -12.73 0.59 -1.97
N PRO A 66 -11.41 0.45 -1.68
CA PRO A 66 -10.55 1.59 -1.39
C PRO A 66 -10.31 2.48 -2.62
N GLN A 67 -10.19 3.78 -2.36
CA GLN A 67 -9.71 4.76 -3.34
C GLN A 67 -8.19 4.94 -3.27
N ILE A 68 -7.59 4.62 -2.11
CA ILE A 68 -6.14 4.64 -1.91
C ILE A 68 -5.69 3.29 -1.36
N VAL A 69 -4.73 2.67 -2.03
CA VAL A 69 -4.09 1.43 -1.58
C VAL A 69 -2.67 1.73 -1.18
N HIS A 70 -2.32 1.40 0.07
CA HIS A 70 -0.96 1.53 0.59
C HIS A 70 -0.40 0.14 0.88
N PHE A 71 0.57 -0.27 0.09
CA PHE A 71 1.35 -1.47 0.37
C PHE A 71 2.60 -1.09 1.16
N SER A 72 2.82 -1.78 2.28
CA SER A 72 4.05 -1.70 3.04
C SER A 72 4.63 -3.09 3.25
N GLY A 73 5.89 -3.25 2.87
CA GLY A 73 6.54 -4.55 2.87
C GLY A 73 7.86 -4.52 2.10
N HIS A 74 8.33 -5.71 1.73
CA HIS A 74 9.57 -5.83 0.99
C HIS A 74 9.36 -5.72 -0.52
N GLY A 75 10.41 -5.23 -1.19
CA GLY A 75 10.50 -5.20 -2.64
C GLY A 75 11.90 -5.61 -3.08
N VAL A 76 11.96 -6.32 -4.19
CA VAL A 76 13.17 -6.95 -4.74
C VAL A 76 13.46 -6.46 -6.17
N GLY A 77 13.04 -5.23 -6.50
CA GLY A 77 13.27 -4.62 -7.80
C GLY A 77 12.51 -5.35 -8.91
N GLN A 78 13.22 -5.85 -9.91
CA GLN A 78 12.59 -6.51 -11.06
C GLN A 78 11.77 -7.76 -10.69
N GLU A 79 12.14 -8.43 -9.60
CA GLU A 79 11.47 -9.65 -9.16
C GLU A 79 10.10 -9.40 -8.51
N GLY A 80 9.79 -8.15 -8.13
CA GLY A 80 8.47 -7.77 -7.63
C GLY A 80 8.42 -7.35 -6.16
N LEU A 81 7.20 -7.44 -5.62
CA LEU A 81 6.91 -7.22 -4.20
C LEU A 81 6.78 -8.56 -3.48
N VAL A 82 7.13 -8.58 -2.20
CA VAL A 82 7.06 -9.78 -1.38
C VAL A 82 5.75 -9.80 -0.60
N PHE A 83 4.92 -10.77 -0.91
CA PHE A 83 3.69 -11.12 -0.19
C PHE A 83 3.92 -12.37 0.67
N GLU A 84 2.88 -12.76 1.39
CA GLU A 84 2.86 -14.00 2.15
C GLU A 84 2.16 -15.13 1.37
N ASP A 85 2.58 -16.36 1.60
CA ASP A 85 1.83 -17.55 1.22
C ASP A 85 0.99 -18.09 2.39
N GLU A 86 0.32 -19.23 2.18
CA GLU A 86 -0.57 -19.87 3.17
C GLU A 86 0.16 -20.32 4.45
N ILE A 87 1.49 -20.36 4.45
CA ILE A 87 2.32 -20.75 5.60
C ILE A 87 3.17 -19.58 6.13
N GLU A 88 2.84 -18.34 5.74
CA GLU A 88 3.52 -17.08 6.10
C GLU A 88 4.97 -16.96 5.58
N TYR A 89 5.30 -17.65 4.48
CA TYR A 89 6.59 -17.52 3.79
C TYR A 89 6.52 -16.52 2.65
N GLU A 90 7.69 -16.10 2.17
CA GLU A 90 7.80 -15.18 1.04
C GLU A 90 7.16 -15.75 -0.23
N LYS A 91 6.32 -14.92 -0.85
CA LYS A 91 5.76 -15.14 -2.17
C LYS A 91 5.98 -13.90 -3.01
N LEU A 92 6.76 -14.03 -4.08
CA LEU A 92 6.97 -12.94 -5.02
C LEU A 92 5.75 -12.73 -5.91
N VAL A 93 5.38 -11.46 -6.08
CA VAL A 93 4.38 -11.02 -7.03
C VAL A 93 5.03 -10.00 -7.94
N ASP A 94 5.13 -10.35 -9.22
CA ASP A 94 5.80 -9.55 -10.23
C ASP A 94 4.96 -8.33 -10.67
N SER A 95 5.57 -7.49 -11.51
CA SER A 95 4.95 -6.26 -11.99
C SER A 95 3.74 -6.49 -12.89
N GLU A 96 3.71 -7.59 -13.64
CA GLU A 96 2.61 -7.92 -14.55
C GLU A 96 1.38 -8.34 -13.74
N ALA A 97 1.55 -9.24 -12.78
CA ALA A 97 0.48 -9.67 -11.88
C ALA A 97 -0.09 -8.51 -11.05
N LEU A 98 0.74 -7.56 -10.61
CA LEU A 98 0.28 -6.35 -9.94
C LEU A 98 -0.50 -5.42 -10.88
N ALA A 99 -0.03 -5.22 -12.11
CA ALA A 99 -0.72 -4.40 -13.10
C ALA A 99 -2.10 -4.99 -13.46
N ASP A 100 -2.15 -6.30 -13.73
CA ASP A 100 -3.39 -7.03 -14.02
C ASP A 100 -4.38 -6.92 -12.85
N LEU A 101 -3.90 -7.04 -11.60
CA LEU A 101 -4.73 -6.85 -10.43
C LEU A 101 -5.34 -5.45 -10.40
N PHE A 102 -4.53 -4.40 -10.56
CA PHE A 102 -5.01 -3.02 -10.49
C PHE A 102 -5.85 -2.61 -11.69
N GLU A 103 -5.68 -3.24 -12.86
CA GLU A 103 -6.58 -3.07 -14.01
C GLU A 103 -8.02 -3.44 -13.65
N LEU A 104 -8.23 -4.52 -12.89
CA LEU A 104 -9.57 -4.95 -12.44
C LEU A 104 -10.25 -3.91 -11.53
N PHE A 105 -9.48 -3.04 -10.88
CA PHE A 105 -9.98 -2.03 -9.94
C PHE A 105 -9.70 -0.59 -10.42
N ALA A 106 -9.41 -0.39 -11.71
CA ALA A 106 -9.00 0.91 -12.27
C ALA A 106 -10.07 2.01 -12.12
N ASP A 107 -11.35 1.64 -12.13
CA ASP A 107 -12.46 2.58 -11.92
C ASP A 107 -12.67 2.98 -10.45
N GLN A 108 -12.01 2.27 -9.52
CA GLN A 108 -12.18 2.42 -8.08
C GLN A 108 -10.93 3.05 -7.42
N VAL A 109 -9.75 2.55 -7.75
CA VAL A 109 -8.49 2.98 -7.14
C VAL A 109 -7.98 4.23 -7.84
N GLU A 110 -7.81 5.31 -7.08
CA GLU A 110 -7.26 6.56 -7.58
C GLU A 110 -5.75 6.65 -7.35
N CYS A 111 -5.27 6.09 -6.24
CA CYS A 111 -3.88 6.21 -5.82
C CYS A 111 -3.32 4.90 -5.22
N VAL A 112 -2.11 4.55 -5.62
CA VAL A 112 -1.36 3.42 -5.06
C VAL A 112 -0.03 3.91 -4.50
N VAL A 113 0.27 3.54 -3.25
CA VAL A 113 1.54 3.82 -2.59
C VAL A 113 2.25 2.50 -2.35
N LEU A 114 3.37 2.27 -3.03
CA LEU A 114 4.24 1.11 -2.86
C LEU A 114 5.42 1.48 -1.96
N ASN A 115 5.21 1.42 -0.64
CA ASN A 115 6.26 1.68 0.35
C ASN A 115 7.15 0.44 0.55
N ALA A 116 7.87 0.07 -0.50
CA ALA A 116 8.74 -1.09 -0.58
C ALA A 116 10.00 -0.75 -1.37
N CYS A 117 11.13 -1.38 -1.06
CA CYS A 117 12.40 -1.10 -1.75
C CYS A 117 12.31 -1.39 -3.26
N TYR A 118 12.88 -0.50 -4.08
CA TYR A 118 12.95 -0.67 -5.53
C TYR A 118 11.59 -0.93 -6.23
N SER A 119 10.49 -0.42 -5.69
CA SER A 119 9.13 -0.62 -6.22
C SER A 119 8.79 0.25 -7.44
N GLU A 120 9.72 1.04 -7.99
CA GLU A 120 9.51 1.90 -9.16
C GLU A 120 9.03 1.11 -10.39
N ILE A 121 9.58 -0.08 -10.64
CA ILE A 121 9.21 -0.90 -11.81
C ILE A 121 7.75 -1.38 -11.70
N GLN A 122 7.31 -1.74 -10.50
CA GLN A 122 5.92 -2.11 -10.25
C GLN A 122 5.02 -0.88 -10.34
N ALA A 123 5.48 0.27 -9.84
CA ALA A 123 4.74 1.52 -9.93
C ALA A 123 4.46 1.93 -11.39
N GLU A 124 5.46 1.84 -12.26
CA GLU A 124 5.32 2.13 -13.69
C GLU A 124 4.33 1.17 -14.38
N ALA A 125 4.33 -0.11 -13.99
CA ALA A 125 3.40 -1.09 -14.54
C ALA A 125 1.95 -0.79 -14.14
N ILE A 126 1.72 -0.48 -12.86
CA ILE A 126 0.39 -0.14 -12.32
C ILE A 126 -0.11 1.21 -12.87
N ALA A 127 0.79 2.17 -13.10
CA ALA A 127 0.45 3.50 -13.61
C ALA A 127 -0.15 3.49 -15.02
N LYS A 128 -0.12 2.35 -15.73
CA LYS A 128 -0.87 2.14 -16.97
C LYS A 128 -2.38 2.14 -16.76
N HIS A 129 -2.84 1.82 -15.55
CA HIS A 129 -4.24 1.62 -15.20
C HIS A 129 -4.72 2.57 -14.09
N VAL A 130 -3.84 2.97 -13.17
CA VAL A 130 -4.16 3.86 -12.04
C VAL A 130 -3.54 5.24 -12.22
N ASN A 131 -4.30 6.30 -11.92
CA ASN A 131 -3.91 7.68 -12.15
C ASN A 131 -2.66 8.13 -11.38
N TYR A 132 -2.53 7.71 -10.12
CA TYR A 132 -1.41 8.10 -9.25
C TYR A 132 -0.77 6.86 -8.65
N VAL A 133 0.53 6.67 -8.91
CA VAL A 133 1.29 5.57 -8.32
C VAL A 133 2.62 6.08 -7.81
N ILE A 134 2.91 5.77 -6.55
CA ILE A 134 4.15 6.16 -5.88
C ILE A 134 4.96 4.89 -5.63
N GLY A 135 6.15 4.83 -6.22
CA GLY A 135 7.13 3.76 -5.99
C GLY A 135 8.47 4.33 -5.51
N MET A 136 9.31 3.45 -4.96
CA MET A 136 10.65 3.78 -4.49
C MET A 136 11.68 3.36 -5.55
N SER A 137 12.49 4.28 -6.05
CA SER A 137 13.55 3.97 -7.03
C SER A 137 14.79 3.33 -6.41
N ASN A 138 14.87 3.26 -5.08
CA ASN A 138 16.01 2.70 -4.37
C ASN A 138 15.59 1.97 -3.08
N LYS A 139 16.56 1.40 -2.37
CA LYS A 139 16.36 0.98 -0.98
C LYS A 139 15.96 2.17 -0.13
N ILE A 140 15.04 1.92 0.78
CA ILE A 140 14.61 2.88 1.79
C ILE A 140 14.77 2.22 3.16
N GLY A 141 15.41 2.94 4.09
CA GLY A 141 15.49 2.48 5.47
C GLY A 141 14.11 2.58 6.13
N ASP A 142 13.79 1.63 6.98
CA ASP A 142 12.46 1.50 7.60
C ASP A 142 12.00 2.78 8.36
N GLU A 143 12.90 3.50 9.04
CA GLU A 143 12.54 4.81 9.64
C GLU A 143 12.19 5.88 8.58
N ALA A 144 12.91 5.90 7.47
CA ALA A 144 12.65 6.82 6.38
C ALA A 144 11.33 6.48 5.67
N ALA A 145 11.02 5.19 5.49
CA ALA A 145 9.76 4.70 4.94
C ALA A 145 8.56 5.15 5.80
N ILE A 146 8.67 5.03 7.12
CA ILE A 146 7.64 5.52 8.06
C ILE A 146 7.46 7.03 7.95
N LYS A 147 8.57 7.80 7.95
CA LYS A 147 8.52 9.27 7.83
C LYS A 147 7.91 9.71 6.52
N PHE A 148 8.25 9.04 5.42
CA PHE A 148 7.65 9.26 4.12
C PHE A 148 6.14 9.06 4.17
N ALA A 149 5.66 7.90 4.63
CA ALA A 149 4.23 7.60 4.67
C ALA A 149 3.46 8.60 5.54
N VAL A 150 3.98 8.94 6.71
CA VAL A 150 3.39 9.97 7.58
C VAL A 150 3.35 11.33 6.87
N GLY A 151 4.42 11.72 6.20
CA GLY A 151 4.48 12.98 5.44
C GLY A 151 3.48 13.01 4.29
N PHE A 152 3.39 11.92 3.52
CA PHE A 152 2.43 11.76 2.42
C PHE A 152 0.99 11.97 2.90
N TYR A 153 0.56 11.23 3.92
CA TYR A 153 -0.80 11.36 4.46
C TYR A 153 -1.05 12.66 5.23
N THR A 154 0.01 13.35 5.69
CA THR A 154 -0.14 14.69 6.27
C THR A 154 -0.39 15.74 5.18
N ALA A 155 0.18 15.58 3.99
CA ALA A 155 0.02 16.52 2.88
C ALA A 155 -1.25 16.25 2.05
N LEU A 156 -1.74 15.01 2.07
CA LEU A 156 -2.93 14.60 1.33
C LEU A 156 -4.25 15.15 1.92
N VAL A 157 -4.26 15.42 3.23
CA VAL A 157 -5.47 15.70 4.02
C VAL A 157 -5.60 17.14 4.46
#